data_AF-A0A290Z424-F1
#
_entry.id   AF-A0A290Z424-F1
#
_cell.length_a   1.000
_cell.length_b   1.000
_cell.length_c   1.000
_cell.angle_alpha   90.00
_cell.angle_beta   90.00
_cell.angle_gamma   90.00
#
_symmetry.space_group_name_H-M   'P 1'
#
loop_
_entity.id
_entity.type
_entity.pdbx_description
1 polymer ?
#
loop_
_entity_poly.entity_id
_entity_poly.type
_entity_poly.pdbx_seq_one_letter_code
_entity_poly.pdbx_strand_id
1 'polypeptide(L)'
;MLLAALFSVVLAGGTAVAAPGGVGALLNCPSATARDVGLGDSGPYVRRVQCLLNWAVSPDAYHIISVDGDFGRDTEGKVIKFQQCANALGAGLVLDGRVGSKTAPHLEWWAQRTEYIC
;
A
#
# COMPACT_ATOMS: atom_id res chain seq x y z
N MET A 1 -37.53 -23.59 -37.21
CA MET A 1 -36.93 -23.93 -35.91
C MET A 1 -35.78 -22.97 -35.67
N LEU A 2 -36.00 -21.98 -34.81
CA LEU A 2 -35.08 -20.88 -34.53
C LEU A 2 -34.63 -21.04 -33.07
N LEU A 3 -33.33 -21.17 -32.81
CA LEU A 3 -32.76 -21.06 -31.47
C LEU A 3 -31.39 -20.40 -31.59
N ALA A 4 -31.40 -19.07 -31.41
CA ALA A 4 -30.20 -18.27 -31.21
C ALA A 4 -29.76 -18.43 -29.74
N ALA A 5 -28.54 -18.93 -29.53
CA ALA A 5 -27.94 -19.02 -28.20
C ALA A 5 -27.51 -17.62 -27.74
N LEU A 6 -28.16 -17.10 -26.71
CA LEU A 6 -27.77 -15.86 -26.04
C LEU A 6 -26.60 -16.16 -25.09
N PHE A 7 -25.42 -15.63 -25.40
CA PHE A 7 -24.31 -15.55 -24.45
C PHE A 7 -24.57 -14.37 -23.51
N SER A 8 -24.98 -14.65 -22.27
CA SER A 8 -25.00 -13.66 -21.21
C SER A 8 -23.58 -13.37 -20.74
N VAL A 9 -23.01 -12.25 -21.19
CA VAL A 9 -21.83 -11.66 -20.55
C VAL A 9 -22.28 -11.02 -19.25
N VAL A 10 -21.91 -11.64 -18.13
CA VAL A 10 -22.01 -11.04 -16.80
C VAL A 10 -20.82 -10.10 -16.63
N LEU A 11 -21.02 -8.80 -16.82
CA LEU A 11 -20.09 -7.79 -16.31
C LEU A 11 -20.26 -7.74 -14.79
N ALA A 12 -19.39 -8.41 -14.06
CA ALA A 12 -19.27 -8.22 -12.62
C ALA A 12 -18.82 -6.78 -12.35
N GLY A 13 -19.73 -5.97 -11.82
CA GLY A 13 -19.45 -4.61 -11.40
C GLY A 13 -18.48 -4.61 -10.22
N GLY A 14 -17.21 -4.34 -10.49
CA GLY A 14 -16.27 -3.92 -9.45
C GLY A 14 -16.51 -2.46 -9.14
N THR A 15 -17.08 -2.16 -7.97
CA THR A 15 -17.01 -0.80 -7.41
C THR A 15 -15.56 -0.54 -7.04
N ALA A 16 -14.78 0.02 -7.96
CA ALA A 16 -13.50 0.61 -7.63
C ALA A 16 -13.76 1.78 -6.69
N VAL A 17 -13.58 1.54 -5.39
CA VAL A 17 -13.48 2.63 -4.42
C VAL A 17 -12.27 3.47 -4.84
N ALA A 18 -12.53 4.69 -5.28
CA ALA A 18 -11.47 5.62 -5.66
C ALA A 18 -10.59 5.84 -4.43
N ALA A 19 -9.29 5.51 -4.54
CA ALA A 19 -8.38 5.84 -3.46
C ALA A 19 -8.26 7.36 -3.36
N PRO A 20 -8.17 7.94 -2.15
CA PRO A 20 -8.03 9.38 -1.97
C PRO A 20 -6.68 9.92 -2.45
N GLY A 21 -5.75 9.06 -2.91
CA GLY A 21 -4.37 9.41 -3.22
C GLY A 21 -4.21 10.20 -4.52
N GLY A 22 -4.53 11.49 -4.52
CA GLY A 22 -3.83 12.40 -5.43
C GLY A 22 -2.37 12.58 -4.98
N VAL A 23 -1.66 13.53 -5.59
CA VAL A 23 -0.36 14.08 -5.13
C VAL A 23 -0.32 14.52 -3.64
N GLY A 24 -1.42 14.41 -2.91
CA GLY A 24 -1.58 14.77 -1.51
C GLY A 24 -0.89 13.86 -0.49
N ALA A 25 -0.63 12.57 -0.76
CA ALA A 25 -0.05 11.70 0.27
C ALA A 25 1.39 12.09 0.68
N LEU A 26 2.27 12.41 -0.28
CA LEU A 26 3.62 12.89 0.05
C LEU A 26 3.62 14.26 0.73
N LEU A 27 2.57 15.07 0.53
CA LEU A 27 2.39 16.37 1.18
C LEU A 27 1.78 16.22 2.58
N ASN A 28 0.92 15.23 2.80
CA ASN A 28 0.22 14.97 4.06
C ASN A 28 1.03 14.11 5.04
N CYS A 29 1.97 13.30 4.54
CA CYS A 29 2.86 12.51 5.38
C CYS A 29 4.11 13.32 5.78
N PRO A 30 4.58 13.22 7.05
CA PRO A 30 5.77 13.93 7.50
C PRO A 30 6.99 13.68 6.61
N SER A 31 7.76 14.73 6.33
CA SER A 31 9.08 14.59 5.71
C SER A 31 10.09 14.09 6.72
N ALA A 32 10.92 13.13 6.31
CA ALA A 32 11.98 12.57 7.12
C ALA A 32 13.07 11.97 6.22
N THR A 33 14.33 12.01 6.68
CA THR A 33 15.45 11.42 5.96
C THR A 33 15.25 9.91 5.83
N ALA A 34 15.28 9.41 4.59
CA ALA A 34 15.12 8.00 4.31
C ALA A 34 16.27 7.16 4.86
N ARG A 35 15.92 6.01 5.45
CA ARG A 35 16.84 5.00 5.96
C ARG A 35 16.15 3.65 5.97
N ASP A 36 16.90 2.56 6.03
CA ASP A 36 16.30 1.25 6.28
C ASP A 36 15.65 1.23 7.67
N VAL A 37 14.39 0.80 7.73
CA VAL A 37 13.61 0.58 8.97
C VAL A 37 12.94 -0.79 8.97
N GLY A 38 12.81 -1.37 10.15
CA GLY A 38 12.04 -2.60 10.39
C GLY A 38 11.62 -2.72 11.85
N LEU A 39 11.15 -3.90 12.24
CA LEU A 39 10.66 -4.16 13.60
C LEU A 39 11.63 -3.66 14.68
N GLY A 40 11.11 -2.84 15.61
CA GLY A 40 11.85 -2.26 16.73
C GLY A 40 12.51 -0.91 16.44
N ASP A 41 12.57 -0.47 15.17
CA ASP A 41 12.97 0.89 14.85
C ASP A 41 11.94 1.92 15.31
N SER A 42 12.39 3.14 15.58
CA SER A 42 11.49 4.27 15.83
C SER A 42 11.99 5.58 15.21
N GLY A 43 11.13 6.59 15.21
CA GLY A 43 11.47 7.97 14.87
C GLY A 43 10.71 8.54 13.66
N PRO A 44 11.14 9.71 13.16
CA PRO A 44 10.40 10.46 12.15
C PRO A 44 10.18 9.68 10.84
N TYR A 45 11.17 8.90 10.40
CA TYR A 45 11.03 8.12 9.16
C TYR A 45 10.05 6.96 9.33
N VAL A 46 9.94 6.38 10.52
CA VAL A 46 8.90 5.36 10.81
C VAL A 46 7.51 5.98 10.72
N ARG A 47 7.30 7.20 11.27
CA ARG A 47 6.01 7.93 11.11
C ARG A 47 5.67 8.15 9.63
N ARG A 48 6.67 8.55 8.82
CA ARG A 48 6.49 8.72 7.38
C ARG A 48 6.05 7.41 6.72
N VAL A 49 6.76 6.31 6.99
CA VAL A 49 6.42 4.97 6.47
C VAL A 49 5.00 4.55 6.86
N GLN A 50 4.63 4.68 8.13
CA GLN A 50 3.29 4.32 8.62
C GLN A 50 2.19 5.11 7.91
N CYS A 51 2.40 6.42 7.76
CA CYS A 51 1.50 7.28 7.02
C CYS A 51 1.37 6.80 5.56
N LEU A 52 2.48 6.62 4.85
CA LEU A 52 2.46 6.19 3.45
C LEU A 52 1.80 4.82 3.25
N LEU A 53 1.99 3.88 4.18
CA LEU A 53 1.32 2.57 4.14
C LEU A 53 -0.20 2.69 4.22
N ASN A 54 -0.73 3.61 5.03
CA ASN A 54 -2.16 3.87 5.13
C ASN A 54 -2.74 4.56 3.88
N TRP A 55 -1.91 5.19 3.05
CA TRP A 55 -2.32 5.74 1.75
C TRP A 55 -2.16 4.73 0.62
N ALA A 56 -1.13 3.89 0.65
CA ALA A 56 -0.83 2.94 -0.43
C ALA A 56 -1.73 1.69 -0.38
N VAL A 57 -2.17 1.28 0.81
CA VAL A 57 -2.97 0.07 1.03
C VAL A 57 -4.36 0.45 1.53
N SER A 58 -5.38 -0.08 0.85
CA SER A 58 -6.80 0.19 1.03
C SER A 58 -7.22 0.08 2.50
N PRO A 59 -7.73 1.16 3.08
CA PRO A 59 -8.23 1.18 4.45
C PRO A 59 -9.55 0.41 4.59
N ASP A 60 -10.30 0.23 3.48
CA ASP A 60 -11.58 -0.48 3.48
C ASP A 60 -11.38 -2.00 3.56
N ALA A 61 -10.28 -2.50 2.98
CA ALA A 61 -9.95 -3.92 2.96
C ALA A 61 -8.95 -4.32 4.06
N TYR A 62 -8.13 -3.39 4.55
CA TYR A 62 -7.05 -3.67 5.49
C TYR A 62 -6.99 -2.65 6.62
N HIS A 63 -6.78 -3.15 7.84
CA HIS A 63 -6.60 -2.35 9.06
C HIS A 63 -5.64 -1.15 8.87
N ILE A 64 -6.09 0.04 9.27
CA ILE A 64 -5.29 1.28 9.33
C ILE A 64 -4.39 1.23 10.55
N ILE A 65 -3.08 1.37 10.35
CA ILE A 65 -2.09 1.32 11.43
C ILE A 65 -1.90 2.69 12.08
N SER A 66 -1.47 2.72 13.34
CA SER A 66 -1.10 3.97 14.03
C SER A 66 0.09 4.66 13.36
N VAL A 67 0.10 6.00 13.37
CA VAL A 67 1.23 6.83 12.91
C VAL A 67 1.96 7.43 14.12
N ASP A 68 2.48 6.55 14.96
CA ASP A 68 3.11 6.86 16.25
C ASP A 68 4.64 6.96 16.19
N GLY A 69 5.25 6.48 15.10
CA GLY A 69 6.68 6.47 14.91
C GLY A 69 7.38 5.29 15.52
N ASP A 70 6.65 4.26 15.97
CA ASP A 70 7.19 3.02 16.51
C ASP A 70 6.91 1.86 15.55
N PHE A 71 7.95 1.20 15.07
CA PHE A 71 7.82 0.12 14.10
C PHE A 71 7.49 -1.18 14.83
N GLY A 72 6.23 -1.31 15.24
CA GLY A 72 5.68 -2.49 15.88
C GLY A 72 5.23 -3.57 14.88
N ARG A 73 4.61 -4.63 15.42
CA ARG A 73 4.10 -5.78 14.65
C ARG A 73 3.05 -5.40 13.60
N ASP A 74 2.20 -4.44 13.90
CA ASP A 74 1.19 -3.98 12.94
C ASP A 74 1.84 -3.27 11.74
N THR A 75 2.89 -2.48 12.00
CA THR A 75 3.67 -1.83 10.93
C THR A 75 4.38 -2.89 10.08
N GLU A 76 5.06 -3.86 10.71
CA GLU A 76 5.70 -4.99 10.03
C GLU A 76 4.71 -5.77 9.15
N GLY A 77 3.55 -6.14 9.69
CA GLY A 77 2.51 -6.85 8.95
C GLY A 77 1.99 -6.06 7.75
N LYS A 78 1.79 -4.74 7.90
CA LYS A 78 1.35 -3.86 6.82
C LYS A 78 2.42 -3.69 5.74
N VAL A 79 3.70 -3.66 6.11
CA VAL A 79 4.83 -3.68 5.15
C VAL A 79 4.87 -4.99 4.36
N ILE A 80 4.74 -6.14 5.02
CA ILE A 80 4.68 -7.44 4.34
C ILE A 80 3.50 -7.47 3.36
N LYS A 81 2.33 -6.99 3.77
CA LYS A 81 1.16 -6.89 2.88
C LYS A 81 1.45 -6.03 1.66
N PHE A 82 2.03 -4.86 1.86
CA PHE A 82 2.45 -3.98 0.76
C PHE A 82 3.42 -4.70 -0.19
N GLN A 83 4.45 -5.35 0.34
CA GLN A 83 5.45 -6.08 -0.46
C GLN A 83 4.81 -7.22 -1.26
N GLN A 84 3.85 -7.96 -0.67
CA GLN A 84 3.07 -8.99 -1.38
C GLN A 84 2.30 -8.41 -2.56
N CYS A 85 1.59 -7.31 -2.34
CA CYS A 85 0.80 -6.62 -3.37
C CYS A 85 1.68 -6.08 -4.50
N ALA A 86 2.81 -5.46 -4.15
CA ALA A 86 3.79 -5.00 -5.13
C ALA A 86 4.35 -6.16 -5.96
N ASN A 87 4.59 -7.32 -5.35
CA ASN A 87 5.08 -8.51 -6.04
C ASN A 87 4.03 -9.14 -6.97
N ALA A 88 2.75 -9.10 -6.61
CA ALA A 88 1.67 -9.51 -7.51
C ALA A 88 1.64 -8.66 -8.80
N LEU A 89 2.20 -7.45 -8.74
CA LEU A 89 2.35 -6.52 -9.87
C LEU A 89 3.78 -6.52 -10.47
N GLY A 90 4.64 -7.46 -10.07
CA GLY A 90 5.97 -7.66 -10.69
C GLY A 90 7.13 -6.88 -10.06
N ALA A 91 6.98 -6.32 -8.85
CA ALA A 91 8.04 -5.51 -8.23
C ALA A 91 9.31 -6.30 -7.82
N GLY A 92 9.19 -7.59 -7.50
CA GLY A 92 10.35 -8.42 -7.11
C GLY A 92 10.99 -8.04 -5.76
N LEU A 93 10.20 -7.53 -4.82
CA LEU A 93 10.60 -7.23 -3.45
C LEU A 93 10.74 -8.49 -2.60
N VAL A 94 11.62 -8.45 -1.60
CA VAL A 94 11.68 -9.48 -0.56
C VAL A 94 10.54 -9.25 0.43
N LEU A 95 9.87 -10.32 0.89
CA LEU A 95 8.81 -10.26 1.89
C LEU A 95 9.38 -10.30 3.32
N ASP A 96 10.26 -9.36 3.64
CA ASP A 96 11.02 -9.32 4.90
C ASP A 96 10.43 -8.38 5.96
N GLY A 97 9.34 -7.67 5.64
CA GLY A 97 8.73 -6.71 6.56
C GLY A 97 9.57 -5.47 6.84
N ARG A 98 10.63 -5.23 6.05
CA ARG A 98 11.49 -4.05 6.15
C ARG A 98 11.17 -3.05 5.04
N VAL A 99 11.29 -1.77 5.36
CA VAL A 99 11.27 -0.70 4.36
C VAL A 99 12.70 -0.27 4.14
N GLY A 100 13.35 -0.98 3.22
CA GLY A 100 14.71 -0.65 2.79
C GLY A 100 14.78 0.03 1.43
N SER A 101 15.99 0.25 0.93
CA SER A 101 16.28 0.90 -0.37
C SER A 101 15.46 0.40 -1.57
N LYS A 102 15.04 -0.87 -1.60
CA LYS A 102 14.16 -1.41 -2.64
C LYS A 102 12.68 -1.16 -2.36
N THR A 103 12.23 -1.25 -1.12
CA THR A 103 10.81 -1.13 -0.77
C THR A 103 10.34 0.33 -0.70
N ALA A 104 11.17 1.23 -0.17
CA ALA A 104 10.87 2.65 0.00
C ALA A 104 10.39 3.35 -1.30
N PRO A 105 11.10 3.27 -2.44
CA PRO A 105 10.64 3.95 -3.67
C PRO A 105 9.31 3.39 -4.19
N HIS A 106 9.05 2.09 -4.05
CA HIS A 106 7.74 1.52 -4.40
C HIS A 106 6.64 2.06 -3.48
N LEU A 107 6.89 2.12 -2.17
CA LEU A 107 5.92 2.64 -1.20
C LEU A 107 5.56 4.10 -1.49
N GLU A 108 6.57 4.93 -1.73
CA GLU A 108 6.36 6.34 -2.06
C GLU A 108 5.59 6.50 -3.38
N TRP A 109 5.90 5.71 -4.41
CA TRP A 109 5.19 5.77 -5.69
C TRP A 109 3.71 5.38 -5.55
N TRP A 110 3.42 4.28 -4.85
CA TRP A 110 2.04 3.82 -4.67
C TRP A 110 1.22 4.72 -3.75
N ALA A 111 1.81 5.31 -2.71
CA ALA A 111 1.10 6.24 -1.84
C ALA A 111 0.59 7.49 -2.58
N GLN A 112 1.22 7.87 -3.70
CA GLN A 112 0.82 9.04 -4.51
C GLN A 112 -0.29 8.75 -5.53
N ARG A 113 -0.76 7.51 -5.62
CA ARG A 113 -1.71 7.08 -6.64
C ARG A 113 -3.15 7.16 -6.18
N THR A 114 -4.04 7.47 -7.12
CA THR A 114 -5.50 7.52 -6.89
C THR A 114 -6.13 6.14 -6.80
N GLU A 115 -5.30 5.10 -6.79
CA GLU A 115 -5.67 3.71 -6.62
C GLU A 115 -4.74 3.10 -5.57
N TYR A 116 -5.30 2.24 -4.74
CA TYR A 116 -4.50 1.47 -3.80
C TYR A 116 -3.78 0.32 -4.53
N ILE A 117 -2.65 -0.10 -3.99
CA ILE A 117 -1.93 -1.29 -4.50
C ILE A 117 -2.71 -2.58 -4.27
N CYS A 118 -3.54 -2.55 -3.22
CA CYS A 118 -4.45 -3.51 -2.64
C CYS A 118 -5.32 -2.67 -1.70
#